data_AF-A0A0L0VP69-F1
#
_entry.id   AF-A0A0L0VP69-F1
#
_cell.length_a   1.000
_cell.length_b   1.000
_cell.length_c   1.000
_cell.angle_alpha   90.00
_cell.angle_beta   90.00
_cell.angle_gamma   90.00
#
_symmetry.space_group_name_H-M   'P 1'
#
loop_
_entity.id
_entity.type
_entity.pdbx_description
1 polymer ?
#
loop_
_entity_poly.entity_id
_entity_poly.type
_entity_poly.pdbx_seq_one_letter_code
_entity_poly.pdbx_strand_id
1 'polypeptide(L)'
;MKLQRDKLKQYQKKIENVLKLEEDIAKQALLVNNKPKALIALRKKKFQENLLSKTDSQLETLQNLVSSVEFSLIEKDVLFGLSQGNQILKEIHKELNIENVEKLMGETADSIAYQNEIGELLMSQMTNEEEEEVHQELEKLQLLNQKVADPQLPAHQVSKETASPPVSLSLPDVPTTALPIKTRTELAAEELSNTDTEGTREREAIPA
;
A
#
# COMPACT_ATOMS: atom_id res chain seq x y z
N MET A 1 -7.15 -4.38 -26.33
CA MET A 1 -5.84 -3.68 -26.22
C MET A 1 -4.63 -4.61 -26.26
N LYS A 2 -4.49 -5.61 -25.38
CA LYS A 2 -3.31 -6.51 -25.35
C LYS A 2 -2.97 -7.15 -26.71
N LEU A 3 -3.97 -7.72 -27.40
CA LEU A 3 -3.80 -8.31 -28.74
C LEU A 3 -3.28 -7.33 -29.80
N GLN A 4 -3.72 -6.06 -29.77
CA GLN A 4 -3.27 -5.04 -30.74
C GLN A 4 -1.81 -4.67 -30.51
N ARG A 5 -1.42 -4.47 -29.24
CA ARG A 5 -0.03 -4.24 -28.86
C ARG A 5 0.86 -5.40 -29.29
N ASP A 6 0.42 -6.64 -29.09
CA ASP A 6 1.22 -7.82 -29.43
C ASP A 6 1.34 -7.99 -30.95
N LYS A 7 0.29 -7.67 -31.71
CA LYS A 7 0.35 -7.58 -33.18
C LYS A 7 1.31 -6.49 -33.67
N LEU A 8 1.32 -5.31 -33.04
CA LEU A 8 2.25 -4.23 -33.38
C LEU A 8 3.71 -4.62 -33.10
N LYS A 9 3.98 -5.30 -31.97
CA LYS A 9 5.33 -5.84 -31.68
C LYS A 9 5.77 -6.90 -32.69
N GLN A 10 4.87 -7.78 -33.10
CA GLN A 10 5.17 -8.75 -34.17
C GLN A 10 5.45 -8.03 -35.50
N TYR A 11 4.71 -6.97 -35.80
CA TYR A 11 4.91 -6.17 -37.01
C TYR A 11 6.25 -5.41 -36.98
N GLN A 12 6.61 -4.81 -35.84
CA GLN A 12 7.91 -4.19 -35.58
C GLN A 12 9.06 -5.16 -35.88
N LYS A 13 9.03 -6.35 -35.29
CA LYS A 13 10.04 -7.40 -35.52
C LYS A 13 10.14 -7.82 -36.99
N LYS A 14 9.00 -7.85 -37.71
CA LYS A 14 8.99 -8.13 -39.16
C LYS A 14 9.68 -7.00 -39.94
N ILE A 15 9.38 -5.74 -39.65
CA ILE A 15 10.01 -4.59 -40.31
C ILE A 15 11.52 -4.57 -40.05
N GLU A 16 11.97 -4.82 -38.83
CA GLU A 16 13.39 -4.89 -38.49
C GLU A 16 14.15 -5.96 -39.30
N ASN A 17 13.52 -7.13 -39.51
CA ASN A 17 14.11 -8.18 -40.34
C ASN A 17 14.20 -7.74 -41.81
N VAL A 18 13.16 -7.09 -42.35
CA VAL A 18 13.19 -6.57 -43.73
C VAL A 18 14.25 -5.49 -43.87
N LEU A 19 14.41 -4.61 -42.88
CA LEU A 19 15.41 -3.55 -42.87
C LEU A 19 16.83 -4.10 -42.96
N LYS A 20 17.13 -5.17 -42.20
CA LYS A 20 18.42 -5.90 -42.29
C LYS A 20 18.64 -6.47 -43.68
N LEU A 21 17.63 -7.13 -44.26
CA LEU A 21 17.72 -7.68 -45.60
C LEU A 21 17.95 -6.60 -46.66
N GLU A 22 17.28 -5.45 -46.58
CA GLU A 22 17.47 -4.34 -47.50
C GLU A 22 18.85 -3.69 -47.37
N GLU A 23 19.39 -3.65 -46.15
CA GLU A 23 20.75 -3.20 -45.91
C GLU A 23 21.78 -4.16 -46.54
N ASP A 24 21.59 -5.46 -46.42
CA ASP A 24 22.46 -6.46 -47.04
C ASP A 24 22.37 -6.41 -48.57
N ILE A 25 21.17 -6.24 -49.13
CA ILE A 25 20.97 -6.05 -50.57
C ILE A 25 21.67 -4.77 -51.05
N ALA A 26 21.59 -3.68 -50.29
CA ALA A 26 22.30 -2.45 -50.62
C ALA A 26 23.81 -2.65 -50.61
N LYS A 27 24.37 -3.33 -49.60
CA LYS A 27 25.79 -3.68 -49.50
C LYS A 27 26.25 -4.54 -50.69
N GLN A 28 25.50 -5.59 -51.02
CA GLN A 28 25.79 -6.46 -52.16
C GLN A 28 25.72 -5.71 -53.50
N ALA A 29 24.74 -4.83 -53.68
CA ALA A 29 24.61 -4.03 -54.90
C ALA A 29 25.80 -3.05 -55.08
N LEU A 30 26.36 -2.52 -53.98
CA LEU A 30 27.57 -1.70 -54.02
C LEU A 30 28.81 -2.52 -54.40
N LEU A 31 28.96 -3.75 -53.92
CA LEU A 31 30.06 -4.64 -54.30
C LEU A 31 30.05 -4.96 -55.81
N VAL A 32 28.86 -5.13 -56.39
CA VAL A 32 28.67 -5.38 -57.83
C VAL A 32 28.73 -4.07 -58.65
N ASN A 33 29.05 -2.93 -58.04
CA ASN A 33 29.06 -1.59 -58.65
C ASN A 33 27.73 -1.15 -59.30
N ASN A 34 26.60 -1.78 -58.92
CA ASN A 34 25.28 -1.44 -59.43
C ASN A 34 24.63 -0.35 -58.56
N LYS A 35 25.02 0.89 -58.82
CA LYS A 35 24.50 2.10 -58.15
C LYS A 35 22.97 2.26 -58.21
N PRO A 36 22.27 2.09 -59.34
CA PRO A 36 20.82 2.32 -59.38
C PRO A 36 20.05 1.31 -58.49
N LYS A 37 20.50 0.06 -58.43
CA LYS A 37 19.90 -0.95 -57.54
C LYS A 37 20.12 -0.62 -56.06
N ALA A 38 21.33 -0.16 -55.70
CA ALA A 38 21.65 0.26 -54.33
C ALA A 38 20.79 1.46 -53.89
N LEU A 39 20.58 2.46 -54.76
CA LEU A 39 19.72 3.61 -54.46
C LEU A 39 18.26 3.22 -54.18
N ILE A 40 17.71 2.27 -54.94
CA ILE A 40 16.35 1.78 -54.70
C ILE A 40 16.25 1.06 -53.36
N ALA A 41 17.23 0.21 -53.01
CA ALA A 41 17.28 -0.49 -51.73
C ALA A 41 17.35 0.51 -50.55
N LEU A 42 18.20 1.54 -50.65
CA LEU A 42 18.30 2.57 -49.62
C LEU A 42 17.02 3.41 -49.46
N ARG A 43 16.31 3.71 -50.56
CA ARG A 43 15.01 4.40 -50.48
C ARG A 43 13.95 3.55 -49.77
N LYS A 44 13.91 2.24 -50.05
CA LYS A 44 13.00 1.31 -49.36
C LYS A 44 13.34 1.20 -47.87
N LYS A 45 14.64 1.13 -47.55
CA LYS A 45 15.13 1.13 -46.16
C LYS A 45 14.63 2.37 -45.44
N LYS A 46 14.76 3.55 -46.06
CA LYS A 46 14.31 4.81 -45.44
C LYS A 46 12.79 4.85 -45.20
N PHE A 47 12.01 4.30 -46.11
CA PHE A 47 10.56 4.19 -45.95
C PHE A 47 10.19 3.27 -44.78
N GLN A 48 10.88 2.14 -44.64
CA GLN A 48 10.67 1.19 -43.54
C GLN A 48 11.09 1.76 -42.19
N GLU A 49 12.18 2.51 -42.13
CA GLU A 49 12.57 3.27 -40.93
C GLU A 49 11.47 4.25 -40.49
N ASN A 50 10.85 4.96 -41.44
CA ASN A 50 9.75 5.87 -41.13
C ASN A 50 8.52 5.11 -40.62
N LEU A 51 8.23 3.95 -41.21
CA LEU A 51 7.13 3.10 -40.77
C LEU A 51 7.38 2.50 -39.38
N LEU A 52 8.62 2.12 -39.07
CA LEU A 52 9.04 1.65 -37.76
C LEU A 52 8.82 2.74 -36.72
N SER A 53 9.32 3.96 -36.98
CA SER A 53 9.11 5.11 -36.09
C SER A 53 7.63 5.41 -35.83
N LYS A 54 6.77 5.36 -36.85
CA LYS A 54 5.31 5.50 -36.67
C LYS A 54 4.71 4.40 -35.82
N THR A 55 5.18 3.16 -36.00
CA THR A 55 4.73 2.00 -35.22
C THR A 55 5.12 2.14 -33.76
N ASP A 56 6.33 2.65 -33.47
CA ASP A 56 6.81 2.92 -32.12
C ASP A 56 5.96 3.99 -31.42
N SER A 57 5.65 5.10 -32.11
CA SER A 57 4.75 6.13 -31.56
C SER A 57 3.34 5.61 -31.28
N GLN A 58 2.82 4.73 -32.14
CA GLN A 58 1.53 4.07 -31.91
C GLN A 58 1.60 3.12 -30.71
N LEU A 59 2.70 2.41 -30.52
CA LEU A 59 2.90 1.51 -29.39
C LEU A 59 2.97 2.29 -28.08
N GLU A 60 3.68 3.42 -28.05
CA GLU A 60 3.74 4.34 -26.91
C GLU A 60 2.33 4.86 -26.55
N THR A 61 1.58 5.30 -27.56
CA THR A 61 0.19 5.75 -27.37
C THR A 61 -0.69 4.66 -26.75
N LEU A 62 -0.54 3.41 -27.20
CA LEU A 62 -1.26 2.28 -26.61
C LEU A 62 -0.81 1.96 -25.19
N GLN A 63 0.47 2.10 -24.86
CA GLN A 63 0.97 1.91 -23.49
C GLN A 63 0.38 2.95 -22.55
N ASN A 64 0.35 4.23 -22.97
CA ASN A 64 -0.27 5.30 -22.20
C ASN A 64 -1.77 5.06 -21.98
N LEU A 65 -2.49 4.62 -23.02
CA LEU A 65 -3.91 4.29 -22.91
C LEU A 65 -4.16 3.11 -21.96
N VAL A 66 -3.33 2.06 -22.02
CA VAL A 66 -3.44 0.93 -21.08
C VAL A 66 -3.18 1.37 -19.65
N SER A 67 -2.12 2.15 -19.41
CA SER A 67 -1.81 2.67 -18.08
C SER A 67 -2.93 3.56 -17.54
N SER A 68 -3.54 4.39 -18.40
CA SER A 68 -4.68 5.23 -18.01
C SER A 68 -5.90 4.39 -17.62
N VAL A 69 -6.21 3.32 -18.37
CA VAL A 69 -7.31 2.41 -18.04
C VAL A 69 -7.06 1.66 -16.74
N GLU A 70 -5.83 1.19 -16.51
CA GLU A 70 -5.45 0.53 -15.27
C GLU A 70 -5.56 1.48 -14.07
N PHE A 71 -5.14 2.74 -14.23
CA PHE A 71 -5.32 3.76 -13.20
C PHE A 71 -6.80 4.06 -12.93
N SER A 72 -7.63 4.22 -13.97
CA SER A 72 -9.07 4.44 -13.79
C SER A 72 -9.78 3.26 -13.13
N LEU A 73 -9.29 2.03 -13.32
CA LEU A 73 -9.82 0.86 -12.61
C LEU A 73 -9.52 0.96 -11.11
N ILE A 74 -8.29 1.31 -10.74
CA ILE A 74 -7.90 1.53 -9.34
C ILE A 74 -8.72 2.68 -8.74
N GLU A 75 -8.87 3.79 -9.47
CA GLU A 75 -9.66 4.94 -9.03
C GLU A 75 -11.12 4.55 -8.75
N LYS A 76 -11.72 3.73 -9.61
CA LYS A 76 -13.07 3.19 -9.41
C LYS A 76 -13.15 2.30 -8.16
N ASP A 77 -12.14 1.47 -7.91
CA ASP A 77 -12.10 0.61 -6.72
C ASP A 77 -11.90 1.43 -5.43
N VAL A 78 -11.05 2.46 -5.46
CA VAL A 78 -10.86 3.40 -4.34
C VAL A 78 -12.15 4.16 -4.05
N LEU A 79 -12.82 4.69 -5.07
CA LEU A 79 -14.11 5.37 -4.91
C LEU A 79 -15.17 4.43 -4.34
N PHE A 80 -15.22 3.18 -4.81
CA PHE A 80 -16.13 2.18 -4.25
C PHE A 80 -15.83 1.90 -2.78
N GLY A 81 -14.56 1.69 -2.42
CA GLY A 81 -14.13 1.50 -1.03
C GLY A 81 -14.47 2.67 -0.12
N LEU A 82 -14.24 3.91 -0.58
CA LEU A 82 -14.63 5.13 0.13
C LEU A 82 -16.14 5.24 0.32
N SER A 83 -16.92 4.90 -0.71
CA SER A 83 -18.39 4.95 -0.63
C SER A 83 -18.94 3.92 0.38
N GLN A 84 -18.40 2.71 0.37
CA GLN A 84 -18.76 1.65 1.32
C GLN A 84 -18.35 2.04 2.73
N GLY A 85 -17.13 2.56 2.92
CA GLY A 85 -16.66 3.07 4.21
C GLY A 85 -17.53 4.21 4.73
N ASN A 86 -17.97 5.14 3.87
CA ASN A 86 -18.89 6.21 4.25
C ASN A 86 -20.26 5.67 4.68
N GLN A 87 -20.76 4.64 4.00
CA GLN A 87 -22.04 4.03 4.36
C GLN A 87 -21.97 3.30 5.71
N ILE A 88 -20.92 2.52 5.94
CA ILE A 88 -20.67 1.87 7.24
C ILE A 88 -20.52 2.93 8.34
N LEU A 89 -19.79 4.02 8.07
CA LEU A 89 -19.64 5.10 9.05
C LEU A 89 -20.97 5.78 9.37
N LYS A 90 -21.85 5.96 8.38
CA LYS A 90 -23.22 6.46 8.61
C LYS A 90 -24.06 5.50 9.45
N GLU A 91 -23.92 4.20 9.23
CA GLU A 91 -24.60 3.18 10.03
C GLU A 91 -24.09 3.19 11.48
N ILE A 92 -22.78 3.21 11.69
CA ILE A 92 -22.17 3.36 13.03
C ILE A 92 -22.64 4.65 13.70
N HIS A 93 -22.63 5.78 12.98
CA HIS A 93 -23.09 7.06 13.51
C HIS A 93 -24.60 7.04 13.83
N LYS A 94 -25.39 6.20 13.16
CA LYS A 94 -26.81 6.02 13.44
C LYS A 94 -27.03 5.11 14.67
N GLU A 95 -26.22 4.08 14.83
CA GLU A 95 -26.24 3.19 16.01
C GLU A 95 -25.71 3.89 17.27
N LEU A 96 -24.75 4.81 17.12
CA LEU A 96 -24.36 5.80 18.13
C LEU A 96 -25.43 6.88 18.26
N ASN A 97 -26.64 6.45 18.62
CA ASN A 97 -27.76 7.34 18.87
C ASN A 97 -27.40 8.34 19.98
N ILE A 98 -27.74 9.61 19.78
CA ILE A 98 -27.63 10.65 20.81
C ILE A 98 -28.38 10.25 22.08
N GLU A 99 -29.52 9.56 21.96
CA GLU A 99 -30.25 9.03 23.14
C GLU A 99 -29.43 8.00 23.93
N ASN A 100 -28.63 7.16 23.27
CA ASN A 100 -27.77 6.19 23.95
C ASN A 100 -26.62 6.89 24.68
N VAL A 101 -26.07 7.95 24.08
CA VAL A 101 -25.02 8.77 24.70
C VAL A 101 -25.58 9.55 25.89
N GLU A 102 -26.76 10.16 25.74
CA GLU A 102 -27.44 10.91 26.80
C GLU A 102 -27.85 10.01 27.97
N LYS A 103 -28.38 8.81 27.68
CA LYS A 103 -28.68 7.78 28.70
C LYS A 103 -27.43 7.32 29.44
N LEU A 104 -26.33 7.07 28.74
CA LEU A 104 -25.07 6.67 29.37
C LEU A 104 -24.49 7.81 30.24
N MET A 105 -24.57 9.06 29.80
CA MET A 105 -24.16 10.21 30.60
C MET A 105 -25.03 10.37 31.85
N GLY A 106 -26.35 10.18 31.73
CA GLY A 106 -27.28 10.18 32.87
C GLY A 106 -26.95 9.08 33.88
N GLU A 107 -26.84 7.82 33.43
CA GLU A 107 -26.48 6.67 34.28
C GLU A 107 -25.10 6.86 34.95
N THR A 108 -24.15 7.48 34.25
CA THR A 108 -22.82 7.79 34.81
C THR A 108 -22.91 8.89 35.87
N ALA A 109 -23.68 9.96 35.62
CA ALA A 109 -23.88 11.03 36.58
C ALA A 109 -24.58 10.53 37.86
N ASP A 110 -25.62 9.70 37.70
CA ASP A 110 -26.33 9.07 38.81
C ASP A 110 -25.40 8.12 39.59
N SER A 111 -24.56 7.34 38.90
CA SER A 111 -23.57 6.46 39.54
C SER A 111 -22.52 7.25 40.32
N ILE A 112 -22.06 8.38 39.79
CA ILE A 112 -21.13 9.28 40.50
C ILE A 112 -21.82 9.89 41.71
N ALA A 113 -23.07 10.34 41.59
CA ALA A 113 -23.84 10.87 42.71
C ALA A 113 -24.01 9.81 43.82
N TYR A 114 -24.34 8.57 43.46
CA TYR A 114 -24.44 7.45 44.40
C TYR A 114 -23.10 7.12 45.08
N GLN A 115 -21.99 7.14 44.34
CA GLN A 115 -20.65 6.97 44.92
C GLN A 115 -20.31 8.10 45.90
N ASN A 116 -20.67 9.34 45.58
CA ASN A 116 -20.46 10.47 46.48
C ASN A 116 -21.32 10.37 47.73
N GLU A 117 -22.58 9.93 47.61
CA GLU A 117 -23.47 9.67 48.75
C GLU A 117 -22.90 8.56 49.65
N ILE A 118 -22.42 7.46 49.06
CA ILE A 118 -21.71 6.40 49.80
C ILE A 118 -20.48 6.98 50.51
N GLY A 119 -19.69 7.80 49.81
CA GLY A 119 -18.51 8.47 50.37
C GLY A 119 -18.86 9.37 51.55
N GLU A 120 -19.92 10.17 51.44
CA GLU A 120 -20.40 11.05 52.52
C GLU A 120 -20.93 10.23 53.71
N LEU A 121 -21.64 9.13 53.47
CA LEU A 121 -22.11 8.23 54.52
C LEU A 121 -20.94 7.54 55.25
N LEU A 122 -19.93 7.04 54.51
CA LEU A 122 -18.71 6.47 55.09
C LEU A 122 -17.97 7.51 55.94
N MET A 123 -17.76 8.72 55.41
CA MET A 123 -17.13 9.81 56.16
C MET A 123 -17.93 10.21 57.40
N SER A 124 -19.26 10.13 57.37
CA SER A 124 -20.11 10.44 58.53
C SER A 124 -20.06 9.39 59.64
N GLN A 125 -19.74 8.13 59.30
CA GLN A 125 -19.65 7.03 60.26
C GLN A 125 -18.24 6.76 60.77
N MET A 126 -17.21 7.20 60.04
CA MET A 126 -15.82 7.03 60.45
C MET A 126 -15.44 7.99 61.59
N THR A 127 -14.68 7.47 62.54
CA THR A 127 -14.06 8.27 63.60
C THR A 127 -12.76 8.93 63.10
N ASN A 128 -12.36 10.03 63.73
CA ASN A 128 -11.11 10.73 63.35
C ASN A 128 -9.85 9.86 63.47
N GLU A 129 -9.85 8.85 64.34
CA GLU A 129 -8.74 7.89 64.48
C GLU A 129 -8.71 6.89 63.33
N GLU A 130 -9.86 6.39 62.89
CA GLU A 130 -9.97 5.49 61.74
C GLU A 130 -9.59 6.19 60.42
N GLU A 131 -9.92 7.47 60.26
CA GLU A 131 -9.52 8.26 59.07
C GLU A 131 -8.00 8.44 59.00
N GLU A 132 -7.35 8.68 60.14
CA GLU A 132 -5.88 8.78 60.23
C GLU A 132 -5.20 7.44 59.91
N GLU A 133 -5.76 6.31 60.34
CA GLU A 133 -5.26 4.97 59.97
C GLU A 133 -5.37 4.71 58.46
N VAL A 134 -6.50 5.09 57.84
CA VAL A 134 -6.71 4.98 56.39
C VAL A 134 -5.73 5.86 55.62
N HIS A 135 -5.49 7.10 56.06
CA HIS A 135 -4.49 7.98 55.45
C HIS A 135 -3.07 7.39 55.52
N GLN A 136 -2.70 6.79 56.65
CA GLN A 136 -1.40 6.11 56.79
C GLN A 136 -1.29 4.88 55.89
N GLU A 137 -2.36 4.11 55.70
CA GLU A 137 -2.36 2.98 54.75
C GLU A 137 -2.23 3.45 53.30
N LEU A 138 -2.93 4.54 52.94
CA LEU A 138 -2.83 5.16 51.63
C LEU A 138 -1.41 5.66 51.33
N GLU A 139 -0.74 6.29 52.30
CA GLU A 139 0.67 6.71 52.16
C GLU A 139 1.60 5.51 51.95
N LYS A 140 1.39 4.40 52.68
CA LYS A 140 2.16 3.16 52.49
C LYS A 140 1.96 2.58 51.09
N LEU A 141 0.73 2.58 50.56
CA LEU A 141 0.41 2.10 49.21
C LEU A 141 0.99 3.01 48.11
N GLN A 142 0.99 4.33 48.33
CA GLN A 142 1.62 5.29 47.44
C GLN A 142 3.14 5.11 47.40
N LEU A 143 3.80 4.93 48.55
CA LEU A 143 5.23 4.63 48.63
C LEU A 143 5.59 3.29 47.97
N LEU A 144 4.73 2.28 48.09
CA LEU A 144 4.91 0.98 47.43
C LEU A 144 4.81 1.12 45.90
N ASN A 145 3.80 1.85 45.38
CA ASN A 145 3.65 2.12 43.95
C ASN A 145 4.81 2.97 43.39
N GLN A 146 5.26 3.98 44.13
CA GLN A 146 6.40 4.81 43.72
C GLN A 146 7.71 4.02 43.70
N LYS A 147 7.94 3.10 44.65
CA LYS A 147 9.08 2.17 44.64
C LYS A 147 9.03 1.16 43.48
N VAL A 148 7.85 0.87 42.93
CA VAL A 148 7.69 0.05 41.71
C VAL A 148 7.87 0.89 40.43
N ALA A 149 7.59 2.19 40.48
CA ALA A 149 7.80 3.14 39.39
C ALA A 149 9.27 3.60 39.24
N ASP A 150 10.13 3.35 40.23
CA ASP A 150 11.57 3.64 40.15
C ASP A 150 12.42 2.36 39.88
N PRO A 151 12.56 1.98 38.60
CA PRO A 151 13.84 1.64 38.04
C PRO A 151 14.22 2.72 37.00
N GLN A 152 15.05 3.68 37.41
CA GLN A 152 15.81 4.59 36.55
C GLN A 152 15.02 5.31 35.43
N LEU A 153 14.40 6.44 35.75
CA LEU A 153 14.30 7.53 34.78
C LEU A 153 15.27 8.67 35.18
N PRO A 154 16.34 8.92 34.41
CA PRO A 154 17.26 10.01 34.71
C PRO A 154 16.55 11.37 34.63
N ALA A 155 16.60 12.10 35.74
CA ALA A 155 16.10 13.46 35.88
C ALA A 155 16.73 14.40 34.84
N HIS A 156 15.93 14.90 33.90
CA HIS A 156 16.27 16.11 33.16
C HIS A 156 15.74 17.32 33.91
N GLN A 157 16.70 18.05 34.50
CA GLN A 157 16.48 19.27 35.24
C GLN A 157 15.87 20.34 34.32
N VAL A 158 14.72 20.87 34.71
CA VAL A 158 14.13 22.07 34.12
C VAL A 158 14.90 23.27 34.71
N SER A 159 15.97 23.69 34.03
CA SER A 159 16.66 24.94 34.35
C SER A 159 16.21 26.06 33.41
N LYS A 160 15.64 27.08 34.04
CA LYS A 160 15.11 28.31 33.48
C LYS A 160 16.24 29.18 32.91
N GLU A 161 16.24 29.35 31.59
CA GLU A 161 16.49 30.58 30.82
C GLU A 161 17.64 31.53 31.27
N THR A 162 18.75 31.54 30.52
CA THR A 162 19.52 32.76 30.21
C THR A 162 20.04 32.72 28.77
N ALA A 163 20.03 33.88 28.14
CA ALA A 163 20.03 34.12 26.70
C ALA A 163 21.39 34.01 25.99
N SER A 164 21.33 33.61 24.70
CA SER A 164 22.16 33.97 23.51
C SER A 164 22.70 32.77 22.71
N PRO A 165 23.08 32.96 21.42
CA PRO A 165 22.28 33.13 20.19
C PRO A 165 22.10 31.77 19.43
N PRO A 166 21.47 31.69 18.23
CA PRO A 166 20.93 30.42 17.74
C PRO A 166 22.06 29.50 17.24
N VAL A 167 22.34 28.43 17.98
CA VAL A 167 23.12 27.31 17.45
C VAL A 167 22.19 26.56 16.50
N SER A 168 22.51 26.57 15.22
CA SER A 168 21.82 25.79 14.20
C SER A 168 21.91 24.29 14.53
N LEU A 169 20.86 23.77 15.16
CA LEU A 169 20.62 22.35 15.32
C LEU A 169 20.30 21.78 13.93
N SER A 170 21.30 21.16 13.32
CA SER A 170 21.09 20.26 12.19
C SER A 170 20.32 19.05 12.72
N LEU A 171 19.04 18.97 12.37
CA LEU A 171 18.25 17.76 12.55
C LEU A 171 18.94 16.63 11.77
N PRO A 172 19.13 15.43 12.36
CA PRO A 172 19.58 14.27 11.60
C PRO A 172 18.55 13.93 10.51
N ASP A 173 19.04 13.67 9.31
CA ASP A 173 18.20 13.22 8.18
C ASP A 173 17.45 11.93 8.56
N VAL A 174 16.19 11.87 8.14
CA VAL A 174 15.32 10.69 8.27
C VAL A 174 16.04 9.51 7.60
N PRO A 175 16.16 8.33 8.24
CA PRO A 175 16.86 7.22 7.62
C PRO A 175 16.16 6.80 6.32
N THR A 176 16.83 7.06 5.20
CA THR A 176 16.56 6.39 3.92
C THR A 176 17.15 4.99 4.01
N THR A 177 16.37 4.02 4.47
CA THR A 177 16.73 2.60 4.33
C THR A 177 15.49 1.82 3.92
N ALA A 178 15.60 1.17 2.76
CA ALA A 178 14.55 0.37 2.15
C ALA A 178 14.16 -0.81 3.06
N LEU A 179 12.85 -1.05 3.20
CA LEU A 179 12.32 -2.24 3.85
C LEU A 179 12.63 -3.49 3.02
N PRO A 180 13.02 -4.61 3.65
CA PRO A 180 13.34 -5.85 2.96
C PRO A 180 12.09 -6.52 2.40
N ILE A 181 12.18 -6.96 1.14
CA ILE A 181 11.22 -7.81 0.46
C ILE A 181 11.28 -9.20 1.12
N LYS A 182 10.22 -9.62 1.82
CA LYS A 182 10.02 -11.04 2.13
C LYS A 182 9.63 -11.76 0.85
N THR A 183 10.58 -12.51 0.28
CA THR A 183 10.33 -13.57 -0.70
C THR A 183 9.42 -14.61 -0.06
N ARG A 184 8.12 -14.55 -0.38
CA ARG A 184 7.19 -15.66 -0.13
C ARG A 184 7.31 -16.66 -1.28
N THR A 185 8.42 -17.38 -1.31
CA THR A 185 8.63 -18.57 -2.13
C THR A 185 9.35 -19.59 -1.27
N GLU A 186 8.63 -20.28 -0.39
CA GLU A 186 9.09 -21.54 0.25
C GLU A 186 8.05 -22.28 1.13
N LEU A 187 6.75 -22.18 0.82
CA LEU A 187 5.72 -22.98 1.53
C LEU A 187 4.72 -23.68 0.60
N ALA A 188 5.17 -24.11 -0.59
CA ALA A 188 4.34 -24.90 -1.51
C ALA A 188 5.13 -26.03 -2.18
N ALA A 189 5.96 -26.74 -1.41
CA ALA A 189 6.74 -27.89 -1.88
C ALA A 189 6.32 -29.24 -1.26
N GLU A 190 5.28 -29.28 -0.43
CA GLU A 190 4.72 -30.54 0.09
C GLU A 190 3.21 -30.54 -0.06
N GLU A 191 2.74 -30.83 -1.27
CA GLU A 191 1.52 -31.59 -1.54
C GLU A 191 1.41 -31.67 -3.05
N LEU A 192 1.82 -32.81 -3.61
CA LEU A 192 1.36 -33.42 -4.87
C LEU A 192 2.33 -34.55 -5.25
N SER A 193 2.49 -35.51 -4.33
CA SER A 193 2.88 -36.88 -4.68
C SER A 193 1.65 -37.76 -4.53
N ASN A 194 0.83 -37.82 -5.57
CA ASN A 194 0.06 -39.01 -5.90
C ASN A 194 -0.44 -38.90 -7.34
N THR A 195 0.27 -39.56 -8.23
CA THR A 195 -0.19 -39.94 -9.56
C THR A 195 -0.39 -41.45 -9.54
N ASP A 196 -1.62 -41.91 -9.74
CA ASP A 196 -1.99 -43.24 -10.23
C ASP A 196 -3.19 -43.02 -11.18
N THR A 197 -2.99 -42.99 -12.50
CA THR A 197 -3.01 -44.10 -13.49
C THR A 197 -4.40 -44.49 -13.99
N GLU A 198 -4.44 -44.81 -15.30
CA GLU A 198 -5.54 -45.32 -16.14
C GLU A 198 -6.44 -44.24 -16.77
N GLY A 199 -6.42 -43.99 -18.09
CA GLY A 199 -6.65 -44.95 -19.17
C GLY A 199 -8.15 -45.19 -19.27
N THR A 200 -8.91 -44.69 -20.26
CA THR A 200 -9.01 -45.28 -21.61
C THR A 200 -10.06 -44.50 -22.42
N ARG A 201 -9.82 -44.47 -23.74
CA ARG A 201 -10.69 -44.17 -24.91
C ARG A 201 -12.21 -44.45 -24.68
N GLU A 202 -13.19 -43.74 -25.26
CA GLU A 202 -13.60 -43.82 -26.67
C GLU A 202 -14.80 -42.87 -26.97
N ARG A 203 -14.75 -42.25 -28.16
CA ARG A 203 -15.82 -42.07 -29.19
C ARG A 203 -17.10 -41.23 -28.97
N GLU A 204 -17.35 -40.39 -30.00
CA GLU A 204 -18.62 -40.15 -30.73
C GLU A 204 -19.83 -39.57 -29.94
N ALA A 205 -20.70 -38.67 -30.41
CA ALA A 205 -20.90 -37.93 -31.65
C ALA A 205 -22.10 -36.96 -31.42
N ILE A 206 -22.02 -35.71 -31.91
CA ILE A 206 -23.06 -34.75 -32.44
C ILE A 206 -24.46 -34.58 -31.73
N PRO A 207 -25.29 -33.56 -32.07
CA PRO A 207 -25.92 -32.68 -31.07
C PRO A 207 -27.46 -32.69 -31.12
N ALA A 208 -28.10 -31.82 -30.33
CA ALA A 208 -29.43 -31.26 -30.63
C ALA A 208 -29.46 -29.80 -30.16
#